data_AF-Q70Q42-F1
#
_entry.id   AF-Q70Q42-F1
#
_cell.length_a   1.000
_cell.length_b   1.000
_cell.length_c   1.000
_cell.angle_alpha   90.00
_cell.angle_beta   90.00
_cell.angle_gamma   90.00
#
_symmetry.space_group_name_H-M   'P 1'
#
loop_
_entity.id
_entity.type
_entity.pdbx_description
1 polymer ?
#
loop_
_entity_poly.entity_id
_entity_poly.type
_entity_poly.pdbx_seq_one_letter_code
_entity_poly.pdbx_strand_id
1 'polypeptide(L)' 'MKNTVLHCWSVSSRGRLASCPEGTTVTSCSCGSGCGSWDVREDTMCHCQCGSIDWTAARCCTLRVGS' A
#
# COMPACT_ATOMS: atom_id res chain seq x y z
N MET A 1 -6.43 -21.67 -16.22
CA MET A 1 -5.51 -20.67 -15.64
C MET A 1 -4.46 -21.45 -14.86
N LYS A 2 -3.25 -21.61 -15.39
CA LYS A 2 -2.19 -22.41 -14.76
C LYS A 2 -1.30 -21.48 -13.94
N ASN A 3 -1.17 -21.78 -12.64
CA ASN A 3 -0.20 -21.25 -11.69
C ASN A 3 -0.11 -19.71 -11.55
N THR A 4 -1.21 -18.96 -11.48
CA THR A 4 -1.13 -17.53 -11.10
C THR A 4 -1.14 -17.40 -9.58
N VAL A 5 -0.12 -16.74 -9.03
CA VAL A 5 -0.01 -16.44 -7.59
C VAL A 5 -0.14 -14.95 -7.34
N LEU A 6 -0.78 -14.59 -6.23
CA LEU A 6 -0.82 -13.20 -5.77
C LEU A 6 0.45 -12.91 -4.97
N HIS A 7 1.34 -12.08 -5.52
CA HIS A 7 2.57 -11.67 -4.85
C HIS A 7 2.36 -10.32 -4.18
N CYS A 8 2.46 -10.28 -2.85
CA CYS A 8 2.18 -9.08 -2.05
C CYS A 8 3.29 -8.75 -1.07
N TRP A 9 3.60 -7.47 -0.92
CA TRP A 9 4.54 -6.93 0.07
C TRP A 9 4.06 -5.57 0.56
N SER A 10 4.69 -5.05 1.59
CA SER A 10 4.36 -3.73 2.14
C SER A 10 5.48 -2.76 1.83
N VAL A 11 5.13 -1.55 1.37
CA VAL A 11 6.03 -0.41 1.25
C VAL A 11 5.67 0.57 2.34
N SER A 12 6.64 0.97 3.16
CA SER A 12 6.44 1.97 4.20
C SER A 12 7.33 3.19 4.00
N SER A 13 6.84 4.33 4.46
CA SER A 13 7.57 5.61 4.42
C SER A 13 7.20 6.45 5.64
N ARG A 14 8.09 7.39 5.98
CA ARG A 14 7.80 8.41 7.00
C ARG A 14 6.78 9.41 6.49
N GLY A 15 5.98 9.95 7.40
CA GLY A 15 4.93 10.91 7.07
C GLY A 15 3.69 10.23 6.48
N ARG A 16 2.92 10.98 5.69
CA ARG A 16 1.52 10.69 5.36
C ARG A 16 1.33 9.87 4.09
N LEU A 17 2.39 9.58 3.35
CA LEU A 17 2.32 8.99 2.02
C LEU A 17 3.18 7.74 1.93
N ALA A 18 2.66 6.68 1.30
CA ALA A 18 3.45 5.54 0.85
C ALA A 18 2.92 5.07 -0.50
N SER A 19 3.81 4.94 -1.48
CA SER A 19 3.45 4.59 -2.86
C SER A 19 3.92 3.19 -3.20
N CYS A 20 3.03 2.43 -3.83
CA CYS A 20 3.37 1.17 -4.46
C CYS A 20 4.15 1.41 -5.75
N PRO A 21 5.10 0.53 -6.11
CA PRO A 21 5.83 0.64 -7.36
C PRO A 21 4.93 0.35 -8.57
N GLU A 22 5.33 0.81 -9.75
CA GLU A 22 4.63 0.56 -11.00
C GLU A 22 4.39 -0.94 -11.24
N GLY A 23 3.26 -1.28 -11.85
CA GLY A 23 2.86 -2.67 -12.10
C GLY A 23 2.27 -3.40 -10.87
N THR A 24 1.98 -2.65 -9.80
CA THR A 24 1.32 -3.17 -8.59
C THR A 24 0.16 -2.28 -8.17
N THR A 25 -0.77 -2.84 -7.40
CA THR A 25 -1.97 -2.12 -6.93
C THR A 25 -1.97 -2.08 -5.40
N VAL A 26 -2.44 -0.95 -4.85
CA VAL A 26 -2.70 -0.83 -3.41
C VAL A 26 -3.93 -1.68 -3.05
N THR A 27 -3.77 -2.60 -2.12
CA THR A 27 -4.87 -3.44 -1.61
C THR A 27 -5.35 -3.00 -0.23
N SER A 28 -4.48 -2.37 0.56
CA SER A 28 -4.82 -1.75 1.84
C SER A 28 -3.75 -0.75 2.26
N CYS A 29 -4.12 0.14 3.17
CA CYS A 29 -3.19 1.07 3.82
C CYS A 29 -3.17 0.85 5.34
N SER A 30 -2.07 1.23 5.95
CA SER A 30 -1.93 1.33 7.40
C SER A 30 -1.20 2.63 7.74
N CYS A 31 -1.61 3.24 8.84
CA CYS A 31 -1.05 4.49 9.32
C CYS A 31 -0.53 4.28 10.73
N GLY A 32 0.57 4.95 11.05
CA GLY A 32 1.02 5.04 12.42
C GLY A 32 0.13 5.96 13.27
N SER A 33 0.53 6.18 14.52
CA SER A 33 -0.20 7.01 15.49
C SER A 33 -1.66 6.57 15.73
N GLY A 34 -1.98 5.29 15.48
CA GLY A 34 -3.34 4.75 15.64
C GLY A 34 -4.36 5.29 14.64
N CYS A 35 -3.92 5.94 13.56
CA CYS A 35 -4.82 6.54 12.59
C CYS A 35 -5.51 5.45 11.73
N GLY A 36 -6.84 5.40 11.79
CA GLY A 36 -7.66 4.52 10.94
C GLY A 36 -8.15 5.19 9.65
N SER A 37 -7.93 6.50 9.48
CA SER A 37 -8.44 7.28 8.35
C SER A 37 -7.39 7.41 7.26
N TRP A 38 -7.64 6.78 6.12
CA TRP A 38 -6.77 6.81 4.94
C TRP A 38 -7.57 6.74 3.64
N ASP A 39 -6.97 7.22 2.56
CA ASP A 39 -7.45 7.09 1.18
C ASP A 39 -6.36 6.55 0.26
N VAL A 40 -6.75 6.02 -0.89
CA VAL A 40 -5.84 5.68 -1.99
C VAL A 40 -5.96 6.76 -3.06
N ARG A 41 -4.84 7.34 -3.45
CA ARG A 41 -4.74 8.31 -4.54
C ARG A 41 -4.13 7.66 -5.76
N GLU A 42 -4.71 7.95 -6.92
CA GLU A 42 -4.22 7.49 -8.23
C GLU A 42 -3.98 5.96 -8.25
N ASP A 43 -4.80 5.20 -7.51
CA ASP A 43 -4.75 3.74 -7.32
C ASP A 43 -3.43 3.13 -6.80
N THR A 44 -2.43 3.96 -6.53
CA THR A 44 -1.04 3.53 -6.27
C THR A 44 -0.47 4.09 -4.98
N MET A 45 -1.09 5.11 -4.37
CA MET A 45 -0.53 5.80 -3.22
C MET A 45 -1.50 5.82 -2.04
N CYS A 46 -1.06 5.28 -0.90
CA CYS A 46 -1.75 5.45 0.37
C CYS A 46 -1.52 6.85 0.93
N HIS A 47 -2.58 7.50 1.39
CA HIS A 47 -2.53 8.77 2.10
C HIS A 47 -3.25 8.69 3.45
N CYS A 48 -2.52 8.92 4.53
CA CYS A 48 -3.06 8.97 5.89
C CYS A 48 -3.60 10.37 6.22
N GLN A 49 -4.81 10.44 6.78
CA GLN A 49 -5.59 11.67 6.90
C GLN A 49 -5.52 12.35 8.28
N CYS A 50 -5.12 11.65 9.34
CA CYS A 50 -5.05 12.25 10.68
C CYS A 50 -3.96 13.34 10.77
N GLY A 51 -4.05 14.24 11.75
CA GLY A 51 -3.15 15.39 11.88
C GLY A 51 -1.66 15.03 11.98
N SER A 52 -1.30 14.24 12.99
CA SER A 52 0.07 13.77 13.23
C SER A 52 0.23 12.34 12.76
N ILE A 53 1.04 12.12 11.73
CA ILE A 53 1.38 10.80 11.20
C ILE A 53 2.90 10.67 11.20
N ASP A 54 3.39 9.68 11.96
CA ASP A 54 4.77 9.23 12.01
C ASP A 54 5.15 8.43 10.75
N TRP A 55 4.31 7.48 10.35
CA TRP A 55 4.54 6.66 9.15
C TRP A 55 3.24 6.23 8.45
N THR A 56 3.39 5.88 7.18
CA THR A 56 2.35 5.29 6.32
C THR A 56 2.89 4.02 5.68
N ALA A 57 2.06 3.00 5.53
CA ALA A 57 2.39 1.78 4.80
C ALA A 57 1.29 1.44 3.79
N ALA A 58 1.71 1.09 2.58
CA ALA A 58 0.85 0.58 1.52
C ALA A 58 1.09 -0.92 1.33
N ARG A 59 0.00 -1.71 1.23
CA ARG A 59 0.07 -3.13 0.86
C ARG A 59 -0.05 -3.25 -0.65
N CYS A 60 1.06 -3.58 -1.30
CA CYS A 60 1.19 -3.65 -2.75
C CYS A 60 1.09 -5.09 -3.22
N CYS A 61 0.25 -5.35 -4.21
CA CYS A 61 0.08 -6.69 -4.77
C CYS A 61 0.12 -6.68 -6.29
N THR A 62 0.55 -7.80 -6.87
CA THR A 62 0.49 -8.06 -8.31
C THR A 62 0.29 -9.54 -8.57
N LEU A 63 -0.28 -9.89 -9.72
CA LEU A 63 -0.38 -11.29 -10.15
C LEU A 63 0.93 -11.69 -10.83
N ARG A 64 1.49 -12.82 -10.40
CA ARG A 64 2.69 -13.41 -11.04
C ARG A 64 2.37 -14.80 -11.54
N VAL A 65 2.99 -15.19 -12.64
CA VAL A 65 3.03 -16.60 -13.05
C VAL A 65 4.01 -17.30 -12.11
N GLY A 66 3.48 -18.19 -11.28
CA GLY A 66 4.22 -19.08 -10.41
C GLY A 66 5.13 -19.97 -11.25
N SER A 67 6.38 -20.06 -10.81
CA SER A 67 7.42 -20.92 -11.40
C SER A 67 7.10 -22.40 -11.22
#